data_AF-A0A7Y8NVR6-F1
#
_entry.id   AF-A0A7Y8NVR6-F1
#
_cell.length_a   1.000
_cell.length_b   1.000
_cell.length_c   1.000
_cell.angle_alpha   90.00
_cell.angle_beta   90.00
_cell.angle_gamma   90.00
#
_symmetry.space_group_name_H-M   'P 1'
#
loop_
_entity.id
_entity.type
_entity.pdbx_description
1 polymer ?
#
loop_
_entity_poly.entity_id
_entity_poly.type
_entity_poly.pdbx_seq_one_letter_code
_entity_poly.pdbx_strand_id
1 'polypeptide(L)'
;MYSKKDLEQIASEIGFKFDAINNLKFAQIRSSLLPVLRKTEHFEFEKAKIEVKEFLSNLLVLTGDEKLFIEKFNQKEYSPELLFEDKELLDRIKDHPMAMWKTRK
;
A
#
# COMPACT_ATOMS: atom_id res chain seq x y z
N MET A 1 -19.75 18.36 -7.32
CA MET A 1 -18.51 18.91 -7.92
C MET A 1 -17.58 19.26 -6.76
N TYR A 2 -16.61 18.40 -6.46
CA TYR A 2 -15.64 18.66 -5.38
C TYR A 2 -14.65 19.75 -5.80
N SER A 3 -14.29 20.63 -4.87
CA SER A 3 -13.43 21.78 -5.13
C SER A 3 -12.00 21.30 -5.40
N LYS A 4 -11.28 22.00 -6.27
CA LYS A 4 -9.87 21.70 -6.62
C LYS A 4 -8.95 21.64 -5.38
N LYS A 5 -9.31 22.38 -4.32
CA LYS A 5 -8.64 22.35 -3.01
C LYS A 5 -8.90 21.05 -2.22
N ASP A 6 -10.07 20.44 -2.36
CA ASP A 6 -10.40 19.18 -1.67
C ASP A 6 -9.59 18.02 -2.25
N LEU A 7 -9.40 18.02 -3.58
CA LEU A 7 -8.59 17.03 -4.30
C LEU A 7 -7.09 17.14 -3.97
N GLU A 8 -6.57 18.37 -3.80
CA GLU A 8 -5.17 18.60 -3.39
C GLU A 8 -4.93 18.26 -1.91
N GLN A 9 -5.92 18.47 -1.03
CA GLN A 9 -5.85 18.13 0.39
C GLN A 9 -5.86 16.59 0.59
N ILE A 10 -6.72 15.86 -0.13
CA ILE A 10 -6.79 14.39 -0.08
C ILE A 10 -5.51 13.74 -0.64
N ALA A 11 -4.93 14.31 -1.71
CA ALA A 11 -3.69 13.82 -2.30
C ALA A 11 -2.47 13.87 -1.36
N SER A 12 -2.55 14.69 -0.30
CA SER A 12 -1.55 14.84 0.76
C SER A 12 -1.79 13.91 1.96
N GLU A 13 -3.03 13.42 2.17
CA GLU A 13 -3.40 12.61 3.34
C GLU A 13 -3.18 11.10 3.17
N ILE A 14 -3.00 10.59 1.95
CA ILE A 14 -2.64 9.17 1.69
C ILE A 14 -1.11 8.96 1.83
N GLY A 15 -0.47 9.67 2.75
CA GLY A 15 0.93 9.44 3.09
C GLY A 15 1.07 8.17 3.91
N PHE A 16 1.79 7.18 3.40
CA PHE A 16 2.09 5.97 4.18
C PHE A 16 2.92 6.34 5.42
N LYS A 17 2.42 5.97 6.60
CA LYS A 17 3.12 6.18 7.88
C LYS A 17 3.81 4.90 8.31
N PHE A 18 5.10 4.99 8.58
CA PHE A 18 5.92 3.85 9.01
C PHE A 18 6.23 3.85 10.51
N ASP A 19 5.46 4.59 11.30
CA ASP A 19 5.65 4.70 12.75
C ASP A 19 5.54 3.35 13.47
N ALA A 20 4.70 2.45 12.95
CA ALA A 20 4.57 1.09 13.48
C ALA A 20 5.89 0.31 13.46
N ILE A 21 6.79 0.59 12.51
CA ILE A 21 8.11 -0.06 12.41
C ILE A 21 9.00 0.34 13.59
N ASN A 22 8.87 1.58 14.10
CA ASN A 22 9.60 2.02 15.30
C ASN A 22 9.22 1.20 16.54
N ASN A 23 7.95 0.84 16.64
CA ASN A 23 7.40 0.15 17.81
C ASN A 23 7.68 -1.36 17.82
N LEU A 24 8.31 -1.90 16.76
CA LEU A 24 8.69 -3.31 16.70
C LEU A 24 9.73 -3.65 17.77
N LYS A 25 9.47 -4.72 18.52
CA LYS A 25 10.38 -5.24 19.53
C LYS A 25 11.27 -6.33 18.94
N PHE A 26 12.54 -6.33 19.33
CA PHE A 26 13.50 -7.35 18.89
C PHE A 26 13.00 -8.78 19.20
N ALA A 27 12.29 -8.98 20.31
CA ALA A 27 11.72 -10.27 20.67
C ALA A 27 10.76 -10.84 19.61
N GLN A 28 9.98 -9.98 18.93
CA GLN A 28 9.06 -10.40 17.87
C GLN A 28 9.83 -10.86 16.63
N ILE A 29 10.87 -10.11 16.25
CA ILE A 29 11.73 -10.48 15.11
C ILE A 29 12.54 -11.74 15.42
N ARG A 30 12.97 -11.91 16.67
CA ARG A 30 13.67 -13.11 17.11
C ARG A 30 12.82 -14.38 16.98
N SER A 31 11.51 -14.29 17.22
CA SER A 31 10.63 -15.46 17.08
C SER A 31 10.14 -15.69 15.64
N SER A 32 9.92 -14.63 14.86
CA SER A 32 9.35 -14.74 13.51
C SER A 32 10.38 -14.85 12.39
N LEU A 33 11.50 -14.12 12.49
CA LEU A 33 12.48 -13.96 11.42
C LEU A 33 13.74 -14.81 11.64
N LEU A 34 14.34 -14.78 12.84
CA LEU A 34 15.60 -15.51 13.06
C LEU A 34 15.52 -17.02 12.76
N PRO A 35 14.41 -17.74 13.01
CA PRO A 35 14.32 -19.16 12.64
C PRO A 35 14.33 -19.44 11.13
N VAL A 36 13.97 -18.44 10.30
CA VAL A 36 13.95 -18.60 8.84
C VAL A 36 15.25 -18.17 8.17
N LEU A 37 16.13 -17.48 8.89
CA LEU A 37 17.45 -17.10 8.40
C LEU A 37 18.44 -18.25 8.46
N ARG A 38 19.47 -18.21 7.61
CA ARG A 38 20.56 -19.18 7.69
C ARG A 38 21.34 -18.92 8.97
N LYS A 39 21.78 -19.99 9.65
CA LYS A 39 22.46 -19.92 10.96
C LYS A 39 23.72 -19.04 10.98
N THR A 40 24.29 -18.72 9.81
CA THR A 40 25.49 -17.91 9.65
C THR A 40 25.21 -16.43 9.41
N GLU A 41 23.95 -16.02 9.21
CA GLU A 41 23.61 -14.63 8.94
C GLU A 41 23.43 -13.85 10.24
N HIS A 42 24.24 -12.80 10.40
CA HIS A 42 24.05 -11.82 11.45
C HIS A 42 22.95 -10.83 11.01
N PHE A 43 21.90 -10.72 11.82
CA PHE A 43 20.80 -9.80 11.56
C PHE A 43 20.85 -8.59 12.49
N GLU A 44 21.11 -7.42 11.91
CA GLU A 44 21.20 -6.15 12.63
C GLU A 44 19.85 -5.43 12.61
N PHE A 45 19.13 -5.49 13.72
CA PHE A 45 17.73 -5.07 13.78
C PHE A 45 17.50 -3.57 13.52
N GLU A 46 18.31 -2.70 14.12
CA GLU A 46 18.11 -1.25 13.98
C GLU A 46 18.48 -0.78 12.57
N LYS A 47 19.54 -1.32 11.97
CA LYS A 47 19.89 -1.06 10.57
C LYS A 47 18.79 -1.54 9.62
N ALA A 48 18.26 -2.75 9.82
CA ALA A 48 17.18 -3.28 9.01
C ALA A 48 15.90 -2.41 9.06
N LYS A 49 15.57 -1.81 10.21
CA LYS A 49 14.43 -0.88 10.31
C LYS A 49 14.61 0.34 9.41
N ILE A 50 15.82 0.90 9.36
CA ILE A 50 16.12 2.08 8.54
C ILE A 50 16.00 1.71 7.07
N GLU A 51 16.68 0.64 6.65
CA GLU A 51 16.68 0.18 5.25
C GLU A 51 15.26 -0.14 4.75
N VAL A 52 14.45 -0.83 5.57
CA VAL A 52 13.07 -1.17 5.19
C VAL A 52 12.21 0.10 5.07
N LYS A 53 12.39 1.08 5.95
CA LYS A 53 11.65 2.35 5.84
C LYS A 53 12.01 3.11 4.58
N GLU A 54 13.29 3.22 4.28
CA GLU A 54 13.77 3.89 3.07
C GLU A 54 13.23 3.18 1.82
N PHE A 55 13.31 1.85 1.78
CA PHE A 55 12.76 1.05 0.71
C PHE A 55 11.25 1.28 0.53
N LEU A 56 10.46 1.20 1.62
CA LEU A 56 9.02 1.41 1.55
C LEU A 56 8.65 2.85 1.17
N SER A 57 9.42 3.84 1.61
CA SER A 57 9.19 5.25 1.27
C SER A 57 9.37 5.50 -0.23
N ASN A 58 10.35 4.82 -0.84
CA ASN A 58 10.59 4.92 -2.28
C ASN A 58 9.60 4.09 -3.10
N LEU A 59 9.16 2.93 -2.59
CA LEU A 59 8.24 2.03 -3.28
C LEU A 59 6.80 2.56 -3.28
N LEU A 60 6.34 3.12 -2.15
CA LEU A 60 4.94 3.47 -1.94
C LEU A 60 4.63 4.91 -2.36
N VAL A 61 5.12 5.31 -3.54
CA VAL A 61 4.84 6.61 -4.15
C VAL A 61 3.73 6.42 -5.18
N LEU A 62 2.50 6.78 -4.79
CA LEU A 62 1.32 6.65 -5.65
C LEU A 62 1.33 7.69 -6.77
N THR A 63 1.04 7.21 -7.98
CA THR A 63 0.77 8.03 -9.17
C THR A 63 -0.57 8.76 -9.04
N GLY A 64 -0.81 9.74 -9.93
CA GLY A 64 -2.07 10.49 -9.95
C GLY A 64 -3.29 9.58 -10.16
N ASP A 65 -3.19 8.62 -11.06
CA ASP A 65 -4.29 7.70 -11.40
C ASP A 65 -4.58 6.70 -10.27
N GLU A 66 -3.54 6.21 -9.59
CA GLU A 66 -3.70 5.36 -8.40
C GLU A 66 -4.38 6.11 -7.25
N LYS A 67 -4.04 7.38 -7.04
CA LYS A 67 -4.74 8.21 -6.04
C LYS A 67 -6.20 8.39 -6.40
N LEU A 68 -6.49 8.67 -7.67
CA LEU A 68 -7.86 8.80 -8.17
C LEU A 68 -8.65 7.49 -8.04
N PHE A 69 -7.99 6.36 -8.30
CA PHE A 69 -8.58 5.04 -8.09
C PHE A 69 -8.99 4.83 -6.63
N ILE A 70 -8.10 5.12 -5.68
CA ILE A 70 -8.38 4.98 -4.24
C ILE A 70 -9.56 5.88 -3.84
N GLU A 71 -9.60 7.12 -4.32
CA GLU A 71 -10.70 8.03 -4.05
C GLU A 71 -12.04 7.48 -4.55
N LYS A 72 -12.11 7.04 -5.81
CA LYS A 72 -13.31 6.42 -6.39
C LYS A 72 -13.72 5.16 -5.63
N PHE A 73 -12.75 4.32 -5.30
CA PHE A 73 -13.00 3.08 -4.56
C PHE A 73 -13.61 3.36 -3.18
N ASN A 74 -13.13 4.38 -2.48
CA ASN A 74 -13.72 4.84 -1.21
C ASN A 74 -15.14 5.40 -1.39
N GLN A 75 -15.45 5.97 -2.56
CA GLN A 75 -16.79 6.41 -2.95
C GLN A 75 -17.69 5.27 -3.44
N LYS A 76 -17.26 4.00 -3.28
CA LYS A 76 -17.96 2.80 -3.75
C LYS A 76 -18.05 2.69 -5.28
N GLU A 77 -17.10 3.30 -6.00
CA GLU A 77 -16.96 3.18 -7.45
C GLU A 77 -15.70 2.37 -7.78
N TYR A 78 -15.86 1.25 -8.48
CA TYR A 78 -14.75 0.40 -8.89
C TYR A 78 -14.39 0.66 -10.36
N SER A 79 -13.23 1.30 -10.58
CA SER A 79 -12.70 1.66 -11.90
C SER A 79 -11.29 1.11 -12.12
N PRO A 80 -11.11 -0.21 -12.35
CA PRO A 80 -9.79 -0.81 -12.52
C PRO A 80 -9.01 -0.26 -13.74
N GLU A 81 -9.68 0.37 -14.69
CA GLU A 81 -9.08 1.06 -15.84
C GLU A 81 -8.12 2.20 -15.47
N LEU A 82 -8.17 2.70 -14.23
CA LEU A 82 -7.22 3.68 -13.73
C LEU A 82 -5.88 3.06 -13.30
N LEU A 83 -5.84 1.74 -13.08
CA LEU A 83 -4.65 1.03 -12.59
C LEU A 83 -3.95 0.23 -13.69
N PHE A 84 -4.68 -0.21 -14.70
CA PHE A 84 -4.17 -1.13 -15.71
C PHE A 84 -4.62 -0.72 -17.10
N GLU A 85 -3.69 -0.71 -18.05
CA GLU A 85 -3.98 -0.46 -19.46
C GLU A 85 -4.33 -1.75 -20.23
N ASP A 86 -3.97 -2.92 -19.68
CA ASP A 86 -4.18 -4.22 -20.29
C ASP A 86 -5.67 -4.61 -20.30
N LYS A 87 -6.24 -4.68 -21.49
CA LYS A 87 -7.65 -5.02 -21.70
C LYS A 87 -8.01 -6.44 -21.29
N GLU A 88 -7.10 -7.42 -21.43
CA GLU A 88 -7.38 -8.80 -21.01
C GLU A 88 -7.42 -8.89 -19.48
N LEU A 89 -6.52 -8.17 -18.81
CA LEU A 89 -6.53 -8.08 -17.35
C LEU A 89 -7.80 -7.38 -16.86
N LEU A 90 -8.16 -6.25 -17.47
CA LEU A 90 -9.38 -5.50 -17.12
C LEU A 90 -10.64 -6.36 -17.25
N ASP A 91 -10.77 -7.14 -18.34
CA ASP A 91 -11.94 -8.00 -18.55
C ASP A 91 -12.09 -9.07 -17.45
N ARG A 92 -10.96 -9.55 -16.92
CA ARG A 92 -10.93 -10.55 -15.84
C ARG A 92 -11.25 -9.97 -14.47
N ILE A 93 -10.88 -8.70 -14.22
CA ILE A 93 -11.00 -8.10 -12.89
C ILE A 93 -12.19 -7.16 -12.74
N LYS A 94 -12.81 -6.67 -13.82
CA LYS A 94 -13.96 -5.74 -13.77
C LYS A 94 -15.09 -6.20 -12.85
N ASP A 95 -15.34 -7.50 -12.77
CA ASP A 95 -16.38 -8.13 -11.95
C ASP A 95 -15.81 -8.86 -10.73
N HIS A 96 -14.64 -8.44 -10.23
CA HIS A 96 -13.95 -9.13 -9.14
C HIS A 96 -14.87 -9.20 -7.90
N PRO A 97 -15.23 -10.41 -7.39
CA PRO A 97 -16.27 -10.56 -6.36
C PRO A 97 -15.99 -9.76 -5.10
N MET A 98 -14.72 -9.67 -4.68
CA MET A 98 -14.34 -8.89 -3.50
C MET A 98 -14.46 -7.38 -3.75
N ALA A 99 -14.14 -6.90 -4.96
CA ALA A 99 -14.24 -5.48 -5.29
C ALA A 99 -15.71 -5.07 -5.32
N MET A 100 -16.54 -5.85 -6.01
CA MET A 100 -17.99 -5.65 -6.06
C MET A 100 -18.66 -5.76 -4.69
N TRP A 101 -18.19 -6.67 -3.83
CA TRP A 101 -18.68 -6.75 -2.45
C TRP A 101 -18.32 -5.51 -1.63
N LYS A 102 -17.09 -5.02 -1.75
CA LYS A 102 -16.61 -3.82 -1.04
C LYS A 102 -17.30 -2.53 -1.51
N THR A 103 -17.65 -2.44 -2.78
CA THR A 103 -18.36 -1.30 -3.36
C THR A 103 -19.88 -1.44 -3.33
N ARG A 104 -20.42 -2.52 -2.76
CA ARG A 104 -21.87 -2.66 -2.58
C ARG A 104 -22.39 -1.63 -1.59
N LYS A 105 -23.53 -1.02 -1.91
CA LYS A 105 -24.16 0.00 -1.05
C LYS A 105 -24.56 -0.55 0.30
#